data_AF-A0A444B9E3-F1
#
_entry.id   AF-A0A444B9E3-F1
#
_cell.length_a   1.000
_cell.length_b   1.000
_cell.length_c   1.000
_cell.angle_alpha   90.00
_cell.angle_beta   90.00
_cell.angle_gamma   90.00
#
_symmetry.space_group_name_H-M   'P 1'
#
loop_
_entity.id
_entity.type
_entity.pdbx_description
1 polymer ?
#
loop_
_entity_poly.entity_id
_entity_poly.type
_entity_poly.pdbx_seq_one_letter_code
_entity_poly.pdbx_strand_id
1 'polypeptide(L)'
;MTSGGSEPRYARPVPTIGDTSSAAQRRDDPTGWAMGEAVTEALAAVVAGRRDIRRYRPDAVPEELITAVLEAGHRAPSVGHSQPWRFVVVSDPATRDRAAAMADRARVDQAAHLASERAARMLDLKLEGLREAPVGIVVACDRRTPATGVLGRATFPDADLWSCATAIENMWLTARAHGLGMGWVTLFDPDELADLLGLPEGVVTLGWLCLGWPDERPPSPGLERVAWSKKTPLEQVVLHDRWPADEAAPQQPVSHLRGPEPTRLVGATDAADELLSPPESLGVLDRALNRVLAVGAQDVTGGTLVLAGADHPVTGLGVSAFPATTTHDVLAATVAGTSLGAATAKGAGLAVVGVDAGVAQAVPGAHKTRPAGERGDLATTDAMTLADVEALVAAGRDIGTGAAVTGLVCLGEVGVGNTTVAAALACALLDLEPQDAVGLGSGSDADMVARKRDVVAAALARTQGESDPLRLLAMVGGPEIALLTGVTLGAAAAGAPVVLDGLAGSLPGVIAARLEPAAQAYLLAGQVSRERAHALVLRELGLEPLLDLRLRAGEGVGACLAASMLLQGLAVRRIAARTR
;
A
#
# COMPACT_ATOMS: atom_id res chain seq x y z
N MET A 1 13.15 -32.18 -44.69
CA MET A 1 14.09 -31.49 -43.79
C MET A 1 13.30 -30.43 -43.06
N THR A 2 12.99 -30.69 -41.80
CA THR A 2 12.21 -29.86 -40.89
C THR A 2 13.06 -28.70 -40.39
N SER A 3 12.80 -27.48 -40.84
CA SER A 3 13.32 -26.26 -40.22
C SER A 3 12.46 -25.95 -39.00
N GLY A 4 12.85 -26.48 -37.85
CA GLY A 4 12.27 -26.11 -36.56
C GLY A 4 12.50 -24.62 -36.31
N GLY A 5 11.41 -23.85 -36.31
CA GLY A 5 11.44 -22.48 -35.80
C GLY A 5 11.73 -22.55 -34.31
N SER A 6 12.93 -22.12 -33.91
CA SER A 6 13.19 -21.84 -32.51
C SER A 6 12.27 -20.69 -32.12
N GLU A 7 11.33 -20.93 -31.20
CA GLU A 7 10.72 -19.83 -30.43
C GLU A 7 11.84 -18.89 -29.99
N PRO A 8 11.67 -17.56 -30.03
CA PRO A 8 12.57 -16.65 -29.35
C PRO A 8 12.40 -16.89 -27.85
N ARG A 9 13.05 -17.94 -27.33
CA ARG A 9 13.26 -18.12 -25.91
C ARG A 9 14.15 -16.98 -25.51
N TYR A 10 13.60 -16.02 -24.78
CA TYR A 10 14.40 -15.10 -23.99
C TYR A 10 15.34 -15.98 -23.17
N ALA A 11 16.63 -15.99 -23.51
CA ALA A 11 17.61 -16.75 -22.75
C ALA A 11 17.55 -16.17 -21.35
N ARG A 12 17.01 -16.93 -20.39
CA ARG A 12 16.91 -16.47 -19.01
C ARG A 12 18.34 -16.10 -18.59
N PRO A 13 18.63 -14.82 -18.29
CA PRO A 13 19.94 -14.45 -17.77
C PRO A 13 20.16 -15.34 -16.54
N VAL A 14 21.27 -16.07 -16.50
CA VAL A 14 21.67 -16.77 -15.28
C VAL A 14 22.13 -15.65 -14.35
N PRO A 15 21.38 -15.33 -13.27
CA PRO A 15 21.74 -14.20 -12.44
C PRO A 15 23.09 -14.51 -11.81
N THR A 16 24.13 -13.77 -12.18
CA THR A 16 25.39 -13.79 -11.46
C THR A 16 25.23 -12.91 -10.24
N ILE A 17 25.89 -13.26 -9.12
CA ILE A 17 26.00 -12.35 -7.98
C ILE A 17 26.59 -11.05 -8.50
N GLY A 18 25.83 -9.95 -8.42
CA GLY A 18 26.20 -8.67 -9.02
C GLY A 18 25.77 -8.40 -10.45
N ASP A 19 24.75 -9.09 -10.95
CA ASP A 19 24.14 -8.72 -12.23
C ASP A 19 23.41 -7.35 -12.08
N THR A 20 24.17 -6.28 -12.29
CA THR A 20 23.67 -4.89 -12.26
C THR A 20 23.00 -4.49 -13.56
N SER A 21 22.81 -5.42 -14.52
CA SER A 21 22.32 -5.07 -15.87
C SER A 21 21.06 -4.23 -15.80
N SER A 22 20.10 -4.51 -14.90
CA SER A 22 18.92 -3.66 -14.81
C SER A 22 19.18 -2.25 -14.25
N ALA A 23 20.01 -2.08 -13.21
CA ALA A 23 20.27 -0.79 -12.57
C ALA A 23 21.27 0.05 -13.37
N ALA A 24 22.39 -0.55 -13.80
CA ALA A 24 23.40 0.09 -14.61
C ALA A 24 22.88 0.44 -16.01
N GLN A 25 22.14 -0.44 -16.69
CA GLN A 25 21.56 -0.10 -18.00
C GLN A 25 20.57 1.05 -17.89
N ARG A 26 19.70 1.08 -16.85
CA ARG A 26 18.78 2.21 -16.62
C ARG A 26 19.52 3.53 -16.43
N ARG A 27 20.65 3.51 -15.73
CA ARG A 27 21.44 4.71 -15.41
C ARG A 27 22.24 5.22 -16.61
N ASP A 28 22.84 4.33 -17.38
CA ASP A 28 23.75 4.69 -18.47
C ASP A 28 23.02 4.96 -19.80
N ASP A 29 21.90 4.28 -20.04
CA ASP A 29 21.03 4.50 -21.20
C ASP A 29 19.54 4.32 -20.81
N PRO A 30 18.89 5.39 -20.31
CA PRO A 30 17.45 5.34 -20.00
C PRO A 30 16.58 5.05 -21.23
N THR A 31 17.13 5.17 -22.45
CA THR A 31 16.43 4.89 -23.71
C THR A 31 16.71 3.50 -24.27
N GLY A 32 17.60 2.72 -23.66
CA GLY A 32 18.11 1.45 -24.22
C GLY A 32 17.07 0.34 -24.37
N TRP A 33 15.89 0.51 -23.76
CA TRP A 33 14.74 -0.38 -23.89
C TRP A 33 13.76 0.03 -25.00
N ALA A 34 13.99 1.14 -25.71
CA ALA A 34 13.15 1.57 -26.80
C ALA A 34 13.25 0.63 -28.02
N MET A 35 12.13 0.29 -28.65
CA MET A 35 12.08 -0.62 -29.81
C MET A 35 12.34 0.08 -31.16
N GLY A 36 12.70 1.37 -31.15
CA GLY A 36 12.95 2.18 -32.34
C GLY A 36 11.69 2.77 -32.99
N GLU A 37 11.92 3.71 -33.91
CA GLU A 37 10.86 4.50 -34.57
C GLU A 37 9.93 3.62 -35.42
N ALA A 38 10.46 2.69 -36.21
CA ALA A 38 9.66 1.81 -37.07
C ALA A 38 8.64 0.96 -36.29
N VAL A 39 9.01 0.44 -35.12
CA VAL A 39 8.08 -0.31 -34.25
C VAL A 39 7.04 0.62 -33.64
N THR A 40 7.45 1.83 -33.26
CA THR A 40 6.56 2.85 -32.68
C THR A 40 5.49 3.29 -33.69
N GLU A 41 5.87 3.55 -34.93
CA GLU A 41 4.94 3.90 -36.02
C GLU A 41 3.98 2.75 -36.34
N ALA A 42 4.48 1.52 -36.44
CA ALA A 42 3.66 0.35 -36.70
C ALA A 42 2.62 0.13 -35.58
N LEU A 43 3.02 0.25 -34.31
CA LEU A 43 2.13 0.15 -33.17
C LEU A 43 1.05 1.23 -33.22
N ALA A 44 1.43 2.49 -33.47
CA ALA A 44 0.50 3.60 -33.59
C ALA A 44 -0.55 3.36 -34.69
N ALA A 45 -0.14 2.83 -35.85
CA ALA A 45 -1.03 2.51 -36.96
C ALA A 45 -2.03 1.40 -36.61
N VAL A 46 -1.60 0.34 -35.90
CA VAL A 46 -2.48 -0.76 -35.47
C VAL A 46 -3.51 -0.26 -34.44
N VAL A 47 -3.06 0.46 -33.41
CA VAL A 47 -3.95 1.01 -32.36
C VAL A 47 -4.96 1.99 -32.97
N ALA A 48 -4.50 2.92 -33.82
CA ALA A 48 -5.38 3.89 -34.48
C ALA A 48 -6.31 3.25 -35.51
N GLY A 49 -5.91 2.13 -36.13
CA GLY A 49 -6.67 1.43 -37.16
C GLY A 49 -7.64 0.37 -36.64
N ARG A 50 -7.53 -0.05 -35.37
CA ARG A 50 -8.40 -1.04 -34.75
C ARG A 50 -9.86 -0.56 -34.71
N ARG A 51 -10.81 -1.42 -35.09
CA ARG A 51 -12.24 -1.13 -35.09
C ARG A 51 -13.00 -2.29 -34.50
N ASP A 52 -14.17 -1.98 -33.96
CA ASP A 52 -15.19 -2.97 -33.64
C ASP A 52 -15.96 -3.33 -34.91
N ILE A 53 -15.57 -4.46 -35.51
CA ILE A 53 -16.08 -4.95 -36.80
C ILE A 53 -17.40 -5.66 -36.56
N ARG A 54 -18.40 -5.36 -37.39
CA ARG A 54 -19.75 -5.93 -37.27
C ARG A 54 -20.19 -6.72 -38.49
N ARG A 55 -19.40 -6.70 -39.58
CA ARG A 55 -19.67 -7.41 -40.83
C ARG A 55 -18.49 -8.23 -41.29
N TYR A 56 -18.77 -9.47 -41.65
CA TYR A 56 -17.74 -10.46 -41.95
C TYR A 56 -18.02 -11.16 -43.27
N ARG A 57 -16.95 -11.45 -44.00
CA ARG A 57 -17.02 -12.36 -45.13
C ARG A 57 -17.16 -13.80 -44.64
N PRO A 58 -17.78 -14.69 -45.43
CA PRO A 58 -17.97 -16.10 -45.06
C PRO A 58 -16.70 -16.94 -45.14
N ASP A 59 -15.60 -16.38 -45.67
CA ASP A 59 -14.30 -17.05 -45.78
C ASP A 59 -13.80 -17.52 -44.40
N ALA A 60 -13.33 -18.77 -44.31
CA ALA A 60 -12.78 -19.31 -43.08
C ALA A 60 -11.52 -18.55 -42.62
N VAL A 61 -11.33 -18.48 -41.30
CA VAL A 61 -10.07 -17.99 -40.71
C VAL A 61 -9.13 -19.19 -40.57
N PRO A 62 -7.90 -19.12 -41.11
CA PRO A 62 -6.90 -20.15 -40.89
C PRO A 62 -6.59 -20.38 -39.40
N GLU A 63 -6.42 -21.65 -39.00
CA GLU A 63 -6.20 -22.05 -37.60
C GLU A 63 -4.94 -21.39 -37.01
N GLU A 64 -3.91 -21.19 -37.82
CA GLU A 64 -2.68 -20.51 -37.42
C GLU A 64 -2.93 -19.04 -37.00
N LEU A 65 -3.91 -18.36 -37.62
CA LEU A 65 -4.27 -17.00 -37.26
C LEU A 65 -5.14 -16.96 -35.99
N ILE A 66 -6.02 -17.95 -35.79
CA ILE A 66 -6.77 -18.10 -34.54
C ILE A 66 -5.80 -18.32 -33.38
N THR A 67 -4.84 -19.23 -33.58
CA THR A 67 -3.78 -19.52 -32.60
C THR A 67 -2.95 -18.27 -32.30
N ALA A 68 -2.50 -17.53 -33.31
CA ALA A 68 -1.74 -16.30 -33.11
C ALA A 68 -2.51 -15.24 -32.29
N VAL A 69 -3.82 -15.12 -32.52
CA VAL A 69 -4.70 -14.24 -31.74
C VAL A 69 -4.79 -14.71 -30.28
N LEU A 70 -5.03 -16.00 -30.03
CA LEU A 70 -5.10 -16.57 -28.69
C LEU A 70 -3.77 -16.44 -27.92
N GLU A 71 -2.65 -16.68 -28.60
CA GLU A 71 -1.30 -16.49 -28.03
C GLU A 71 -1.03 -15.03 -27.67
N ALA A 72 -1.54 -14.07 -28.44
CA ALA A 72 -1.46 -12.66 -28.08
C ALA A 72 -2.26 -12.36 -26.81
N GLY A 73 -3.47 -12.91 -26.68
CA GLY A 73 -4.26 -12.83 -25.45
C GLY A 73 -3.54 -13.47 -24.26
N HIS A 74 -2.92 -14.63 -24.46
CA HIS A 74 -2.19 -15.35 -23.41
C HIS A 74 -0.92 -14.63 -22.94
N ARG A 75 -0.33 -13.77 -23.77
CA ARG A 75 0.82 -12.91 -23.42
C ARG A 75 0.43 -11.63 -22.67
N ALA A 76 -0.86 -11.39 -22.39
CA ALA A 76 -1.30 -10.20 -21.68
C ALA A 76 -0.81 -10.16 -20.22
N PRO A 77 -0.62 -8.96 -19.65
CA PRO A 77 -0.35 -8.83 -18.22
C PRO A 77 -1.56 -9.27 -17.40
N SER A 78 -1.31 -9.90 -16.25
CA SER A 78 -2.35 -10.28 -15.29
C SER A 78 -1.98 -9.91 -13.86
N VAL A 79 -2.98 -9.56 -13.06
CA VAL A 79 -2.82 -9.28 -11.63
C VAL A 79 -2.17 -10.47 -10.93
N GLY A 80 -1.10 -10.21 -10.16
CA GLY A 80 -0.36 -11.26 -9.46
C GLY A 80 0.10 -12.44 -10.33
N HIS A 81 0.29 -12.23 -11.64
CA HIS A 81 0.60 -13.29 -12.61
C HIS A 81 -0.44 -14.44 -12.65
N SER A 82 -1.72 -14.13 -12.37
CA SER A 82 -2.79 -15.11 -12.18
C SER A 82 -3.31 -15.78 -13.46
N GLN A 83 -3.14 -15.15 -14.63
CA GLN A 83 -3.60 -15.65 -15.94
C GLN A 83 -5.03 -16.24 -15.90
N PRO A 84 -6.04 -15.45 -15.51
CA PRO A 84 -7.37 -15.97 -15.16
C PRO A 84 -8.24 -16.34 -16.37
N TRP A 85 -7.83 -15.96 -17.58
CA TRP A 85 -8.63 -16.14 -18.80
C TRP A 85 -8.80 -17.62 -19.20
N ARG A 86 -9.96 -17.93 -19.76
CA ARG A 86 -10.28 -19.15 -20.51
C ARG A 86 -10.86 -18.71 -21.85
N PHE A 87 -10.25 -19.18 -22.95
CA PHE A 87 -10.72 -18.87 -24.30
C PHE A 87 -11.51 -20.06 -24.83
N VAL A 88 -12.82 -19.87 -25.04
CA VAL A 88 -13.69 -20.88 -25.64
C VAL A 88 -13.90 -20.54 -27.11
N VAL A 89 -13.26 -21.29 -28.00
CA VAL A 89 -13.39 -21.12 -29.45
C VAL A 89 -14.64 -21.86 -29.93
N VAL A 90 -15.53 -21.14 -30.61
CA VAL A 90 -16.81 -21.65 -31.11
C VAL A 90 -16.89 -21.50 -32.63
N SER A 91 -16.65 -22.61 -33.33
CA SER A 91 -16.78 -22.69 -34.79
C SER A 91 -18.08 -23.37 -35.24
N ASP A 92 -18.81 -24.00 -34.30
CA ASP A 92 -20.07 -24.70 -34.57
C ASP A 92 -21.20 -23.70 -34.93
N PRO A 93 -21.79 -23.80 -36.14
CA PRO A 93 -22.91 -22.95 -36.56
C PRO A 93 -24.11 -22.99 -35.59
N ALA A 94 -24.48 -24.16 -35.09
CA ALA A 94 -25.67 -24.29 -34.24
C ALA A 94 -25.50 -23.55 -32.90
N THR A 95 -24.30 -23.60 -32.32
CA THR A 95 -23.97 -22.86 -31.10
C THR A 95 -23.95 -21.35 -31.34
N ARG A 96 -23.41 -20.88 -32.47
CA ARG A 96 -23.47 -19.46 -32.87
C ARG A 96 -24.90 -18.98 -33.10
N ASP A 97 -25.75 -19.78 -33.72
CA ASP A 97 -27.16 -19.44 -33.96
C ASP A 97 -27.93 -19.28 -32.64
N ARG A 98 -27.67 -20.15 -31.66
CA ARG A 98 -28.22 -20.03 -30.30
C ARG A 98 -27.74 -18.75 -29.62
N ALA A 99 -26.43 -18.47 -29.64
CA ALA A 99 -25.89 -17.24 -29.10
C ALA A 99 -26.48 -16.00 -29.78
N ALA A 100 -26.64 -16.01 -31.10
CA ALA A 100 -27.26 -14.90 -31.84
C ALA A 100 -28.73 -14.69 -31.45
N ALA A 101 -29.49 -15.76 -31.24
CA ALA A 101 -30.87 -15.66 -30.75
C ALA A 101 -30.94 -15.07 -29.32
N MET A 102 -30.01 -15.45 -28.44
CA MET A 102 -29.89 -14.88 -27.09
C MET A 102 -29.62 -13.37 -27.16
N ALA A 103 -28.67 -12.95 -28.00
CA ALA A 103 -28.34 -11.54 -28.17
C ALA A 103 -29.47 -10.73 -28.79
N ASP A 104 -30.22 -11.31 -29.73
CA ASP A 104 -31.42 -10.68 -30.31
C ASP A 104 -32.49 -10.42 -29.24
N ARG A 105 -32.72 -11.36 -28.31
CA ARG A 105 -33.65 -11.16 -27.17
C ARG A 105 -33.14 -10.08 -26.22
N ALA A 106 -31.89 -10.19 -25.76
CA ALA A 106 -31.29 -9.22 -24.83
C ALA A 106 -31.32 -7.79 -25.39
N ARG A 107 -31.14 -7.62 -26.71
CA ARG A 107 -31.27 -6.33 -27.40
C ARG A 107 -32.69 -5.76 -27.33
N VAL A 108 -33.72 -6.58 -27.53
CA VAL A 108 -35.12 -6.15 -27.42
C VAL A 108 -35.46 -5.76 -25.98
N ASP A 109 -35.02 -6.57 -25.01
CA ASP A 109 -35.25 -6.32 -23.59
C ASP A 109 -34.59 -5.02 -23.13
N GLN A 110 -33.32 -4.79 -23.49
CA GLN A 110 -32.64 -3.54 -23.17
C GLN A 110 -33.32 -2.32 -23.82
N ALA A 111 -33.91 -2.48 -25.01
CA ALA A 111 -34.58 -1.37 -25.70
C ALA A 111 -35.82 -0.89 -24.96
N ALA A 112 -36.50 -1.79 -24.25
CA ALA A 112 -37.67 -1.46 -23.42
C ALA A 112 -37.34 -0.53 -22.24
N HIS A 113 -36.06 -0.47 -21.84
CA HIS A 113 -35.58 0.39 -20.76
C HIS A 113 -35.04 1.75 -21.23
N LEU A 114 -35.10 2.05 -22.53
CA LEU A 114 -34.60 3.31 -23.10
C LEU A 114 -35.74 4.25 -23.51
N ALA A 115 -35.46 5.54 -23.57
CA ALA A 115 -36.36 6.52 -24.19
C ALA A 115 -36.63 6.16 -25.66
N SER A 116 -37.86 6.40 -26.14
CA SER A 116 -38.37 5.90 -27.43
C SER A 116 -37.45 6.13 -28.64
N GLU A 117 -36.82 7.30 -28.74
CA GLU A 117 -35.88 7.62 -29.82
C GLU A 117 -34.55 6.84 -29.72
N ARG A 118 -34.02 6.65 -28.50
CA ARG A 118 -32.80 5.85 -28.26
C ARG A 118 -33.07 4.35 -28.41
N ALA A 119 -34.26 3.90 -28.01
CA ALA A 119 -34.72 2.53 -28.20
C ALA A 119 -34.78 2.17 -29.69
N ALA A 120 -35.41 3.03 -30.52
CA ALA A 120 -35.46 2.83 -31.98
C ALA A 120 -34.06 2.76 -32.60
N ARG A 121 -33.17 3.71 -32.28
CA ARG A 121 -31.79 3.72 -32.77
C ARG A 121 -30.98 2.50 -32.32
N MET A 122 -31.24 1.95 -31.13
CA MET A 122 -30.58 0.72 -30.67
C MET A 122 -31.11 -0.51 -31.40
N LEU A 123 -32.41 -0.55 -31.70
CA LEU A 123 -33.01 -1.63 -32.49
C LEU A 123 -32.52 -1.62 -33.95
N ASP A 124 -32.07 -0.48 -34.47
CA ASP A 124 -31.44 -0.36 -35.78
C ASP A 124 -29.98 -0.84 -35.81
N LEU A 125 -29.35 -1.08 -34.65
CA LEU A 125 -28.01 -1.66 -34.57
C LEU A 125 -28.07 -3.14 -34.96
N LYS A 126 -27.55 -3.47 -36.14
CA LYS A 126 -27.40 -4.85 -36.64
C LYS A 126 -26.34 -5.61 -35.83
N LEU A 127 -26.72 -6.77 -35.27
CA LEU A 127 -25.83 -7.75 -34.60
C LEU A 127 -25.54 -8.98 -35.48
N GLU A 128 -25.57 -8.81 -36.80
CA GLU A 128 -25.41 -9.89 -37.79
C GLU A 128 -24.05 -10.60 -37.65
N GLY A 129 -23.04 -9.91 -37.10
CA GLY A 129 -21.69 -10.44 -36.86
C GLY A 129 -21.62 -11.74 -36.05
N LEU A 130 -22.56 -12.03 -35.14
CA LEU A 130 -22.59 -13.31 -34.40
C LEU A 130 -22.84 -14.52 -35.33
N ARG A 131 -23.59 -14.30 -36.42
CA ARG A 131 -23.91 -15.32 -37.42
C ARG A 131 -22.92 -15.29 -38.60
N GLU A 132 -22.49 -14.10 -39.01
CA GLU A 132 -21.58 -13.90 -40.14
C GLU A 132 -20.14 -14.30 -39.84
N ALA A 133 -19.65 -14.06 -38.61
CA ALA A 133 -18.26 -14.35 -38.29
C ALA A 133 -17.99 -15.86 -38.30
N PRO A 134 -16.98 -16.33 -39.04
CA PRO A 134 -16.64 -17.75 -39.14
C PRO A 134 -16.20 -18.36 -37.80
N VAL A 135 -15.77 -17.55 -36.83
CA VAL A 135 -15.33 -17.99 -35.50
C VAL A 135 -15.86 -17.07 -34.41
N GLY A 136 -16.40 -17.65 -33.34
CA GLY A 136 -16.63 -16.97 -32.07
C GLY A 136 -15.55 -17.32 -31.05
N ILE A 137 -15.15 -16.38 -30.22
CA ILE A 137 -14.27 -16.62 -29.08
C ILE A 137 -14.90 -16.01 -27.84
N VAL A 138 -15.29 -16.84 -26.87
CA VAL A 138 -15.75 -16.35 -25.58
C VAL A 138 -14.59 -16.32 -24.62
N VAL A 139 -14.31 -15.13 -24.08
CA VAL A 139 -13.30 -14.95 -23.03
C VAL A 139 -14.01 -15.00 -21.69
N ALA A 140 -13.66 -15.98 -20.87
CA ALA A 140 -14.17 -16.14 -19.53
C ALA A 140 -13.05 -15.98 -18.48
N CYS A 141 -13.40 -15.53 -17.29
CA CYS A 141 -12.50 -15.34 -16.16
C CYS A 141 -12.77 -16.41 -15.12
N ASP A 142 -11.78 -17.24 -14.82
CA ASP A 142 -11.84 -18.25 -13.77
C ASP A 142 -11.54 -17.62 -12.40
N ARG A 143 -12.61 -17.32 -11.65
CA ARG A 143 -12.52 -16.59 -10.38
C ARG A 143 -12.42 -17.50 -9.16
N ARG A 144 -12.35 -18.82 -9.35
CA ARG A 144 -12.38 -19.82 -8.28
C ARG A 144 -11.13 -19.80 -7.37
N THR A 145 -10.00 -19.27 -7.84
CA THR A 145 -8.83 -19.03 -6.99
C THR A 145 -9.16 -17.94 -5.95
N PRO A 146 -8.92 -18.13 -4.64
CA PRO A 146 -9.20 -17.11 -3.64
C PRO A 146 -8.41 -15.82 -3.86
N ALA A 147 -9.06 -14.66 -3.69
CA ALA A 147 -8.44 -13.34 -3.88
C ALA A 147 -7.24 -13.09 -2.96
N THR A 148 -7.24 -13.67 -1.74
CA THR A 148 -6.14 -13.57 -0.77
C THR A 148 -4.85 -14.24 -1.23
N GLY A 149 -4.93 -15.20 -2.15
CA GLY A 149 -3.77 -15.91 -2.70
C GLY A 149 -3.11 -15.22 -3.91
N VAL A 150 -3.68 -14.11 -4.38
CA VAL A 150 -3.22 -13.41 -5.59
C VAL A 150 -2.84 -11.97 -5.25
N LEU A 151 -1.56 -11.64 -5.42
CA LEU A 151 -1.02 -10.30 -5.15
C LEU A 151 -1.84 -9.23 -5.90
N GLY A 152 -2.34 -8.23 -5.16
CA GLY A 152 -3.15 -7.13 -5.67
C GLY A 152 -4.66 -7.41 -5.72
N ARG A 153 -5.10 -8.67 -5.88
CA ARG A 153 -6.53 -9.01 -5.97
C ARG A 153 -7.24 -8.94 -4.61
N ALA A 154 -6.52 -9.16 -3.51
CA ALA A 154 -7.08 -8.99 -2.16
C ALA A 154 -7.59 -7.55 -1.92
N THR A 155 -6.95 -6.55 -2.53
CA THR A 155 -7.33 -5.13 -2.42
C THR A 155 -8.23 -4.68 -3.58
N PHE A 156 -8.04 -5.24 -4.78
CA PHE A 156 -8.86 -4.99 -5.97
C PHE A 156 -9.49 -6.30 -6.49
N PRO A 157 -10.67 -6.71 -5.99
CA PRO A 157 -11.25 -8.03 -6.27
C PRO A 157 -11.45 -8.36 -7.75
N ASP A 158 -11.78 -7.35 -8.57
CA ASP A 158 -12.08 -7.47 -10.01
C ASP A 158 -10.84 -7.31 -10.91
N ALA A 159 -9.63 -7.23 -10.34
CA ALA A 159 -8.41 -7.12 -11.14
C ALA A 159 -8.16 -8.34 -12.06
N ASP A 160 -8.78 -9.47 -11.76
CA ASP A 160 -8.82 -10.67 -12.61
C ASP A 160 -9.65 -10.45 -13.90
N LEU A 161 -10.77 -9.73 -13.82
CA LEU A 161 -11.58 -9.33 -14.97
C LEU A 161 -10.81 -8.33 -15.86
N TRP A 162 -10.13 -7.36 -15.26
CA TRP A 162 -9.30 -6.41 -16.02
C TRP A 162 -8.15 -7.09 -16.75
N SER A 163 -7.58 -8.14 -16.14
CA SER A 163 -6.57 -9.01 -16.78
C SER A 163 -7.12 -9.76 -17.99
N CYS A 164 -8.41 -10.11 -18.00
CA CYS A 164 -9.05 -10.67 -19.19
C CYS A 164 -9.31 -9.58 -20.24
N ALA A 165 -9.66 -8.36 -19.84
CA ALA A 165 -9.85 -7.24 -20.77
C ALA A 165 -8.55 -6.85 -21.49
N THR A 166 -7.39 -6.90 -20.81
CA THR A 166 -6.07 -6.70 -21.46
C THR A 166 -5.76 -7.82 -22.46
N ALA A 167 -6.13 -9.07 -22.15
CA ALA A 167 -6.03 -10.18 -23.10
C ALA A 167 -6.87 -9.96 -24.35
N ILE A 168 -8.11 -9.46 -24.19
CA ILE A 168 -9.00 -9.12 -25.30
C ILE A 168 -8.38 -8.01 -26.18
N GLU A 169 -7.82 -6.95 -25.59
CA GLU A 169 -7.18 -5.89 -26.39
C GLU A 169 -5.97 -6.41 -27.18
N ASN A 170 -5.11 -7.25 -26.58
CA ASN A 170 -4.01 -7.89 -27.30
C ASN A 170 -4.49 -8.72 -28.50
N MET A 171 -5.52 -9.56 -28.28
CA MET A 171 -6.17 -10.33 -29.35
C MET A 171 -6.65 -9.40 -30.48
N TRP A 172 -7.19 -8.24 -30.14
CA TRP A 172 -7.79 -7.30 -31.08
C TRP A 172 -6.76 -6.55 -31.92
N LEU A 173 -5.66 -6.14 -31.30
CA LEU A 173 -4.53 -5.53 -32.00
C LEU A 173 -3.85 -6.55 -32.92
N THR A 174 -3.66 -7.79 -32.48
CA THR A 174 -3.10 -8.87 -33.32
C THR A 174 -4.01 -9.22 -34.47
N ALA A 175 -5.31 -9.40 -34.24
CA ALA A 175 -6.29 -9.62 -35.31
C ALA A 175 -6.21 -8.50 -36.36
N ARG A 176 -6.18 -7.24 -35.91
CA ARG A 176 -6.05 -6.08 -36.80
C ARG A 176 -4.76 -6.10 -37.61
N ALA A 177 -3.62 -6.46 -37.00
CA ALA A 177 -2.33 -6.53 -37.68
C ALA A 177 -2.30 -7.58 -38.80
N HIS A 178 -3.02 -8.70 -38.63
CA HIS A 178 -3.18 -9.73 -39.66
C HIS A 178 -4.30 -9.43 -40.68
N GLY A 179 -4.98 -8.29 -40.57
CA GLY A 179 -6.07 -7.90 -41.45
C GLY A 179 -7.43 -8.53 -41.09
N LEU A 180 -7.51 -9.26 -39.98
CA LEU A 180 -8.77 -9.77 -39.43
C LEU A 180 -9.54 -8.64 -38.75
N GLY A 181 -10.86 -8.85 -38.67
CA GLY A 181 -11.78 -8.06 -37.89
C GLY A 181 -12.13 -8.78 -36.60
N MET A 182 -12.30 -8.00 -35.53
CA MET A 182 -12.88 -8.50 -34.29
C MET A 182 -13.94 -7.52 -33.78
N GLY A 183 -15.03 -8.08 -33.24
CA GLY A 183 -16.16 -7.33 -32.69
C GLY A 183 -16.54 -7.92 -31.34
N TRP A 184 -16.69 -7.08 -30.32
CA TRP A 184 -16.97 -7.53 -28.96
C TRP A 184 -18.44 -7.32 -28.62
N VAL A 185 -19.16 -8.42 -28.46
CA VAL A 185 -20.59 -8.43 -28.14
C VAL A 185 -20.78 -8.78 -26.67
N THR A 186 -21.42 -7.86 -25.94
CA THR A 186 -21.78 -8.00 -24.52
C THR A 186 -23.29 -7.94 -24.27
N LEU A 187 -24.09 -7.99 -25.34
CA LEU A 187 -25.55 -8.04 -25.27
C LEU A 187 -26.02 -9.48 -25.00
N PHE A 188 -25.76 -9.98 -23.80
CA PHE A 188 -26.14 -11.31 -23.34
C PHE A 188 -26.58 -11.25 -21.88
N ASP A 189 -27.42 -12.20 -21.48
CA ASP A 189 -27.45 -12.63 -20.08
C ASP A 189 -26.19 -13.47 -19.81
N PRO A 190 -25.32 -13.08 -18.85
CA PRO A 190 -24.09 -13.81 -18.57
C PRO A 190 -24.30 -15.27 -18.13
N ASP A 191 -25.37 -15.57 -17.40
CA ASP A 191 -25.66 -16.92 -16.90
C ASP A 191 -26.16 -17.81 -18.04
N GLU A 192 -27.02 -17.28 -18.91
CA GLU A 192 -27.47 -18.02 -20.10
C GLU A 192 -26.30 -18.34 -21.05
N LEU A 193 -25.36 -17.40 -21.21
CA LEU A 193 -24.15 -17.62 -22.02
C LEU A 193 -23.21 -18.64 -21.38
N ALA A 194 -23.08 -18.62 -20.05
CA ALA A 194 -22.33 -19.61 -19.31
C ALA A 194 -22.93 -21.01 -19.48
N ASP A 195 -24.25 -21.14 -19.38
CA ASP A 195 -24.99 -22.40 -19.57
C ASP A 195 -24.83 -22.95 -21.00
N LEU A 196 -24.94 -22.08 -22.03
CA LEU A 196 -24.75 -22.48 -23.42
C LEU A 196 -23.38 -23.14 -23.65
N LEU A 197 -22.35 -22.68 -22.93
CA LEU A 197 -20.97 -23.13 -23.07
C LEU A 197 -20.55 -24.15 -22.01
N GLY A 198 -21.43 -24.48 -21.06
CA GLY A 198 -21.15 -25.39 -19.95
C GLY A 198 -20.06 -24.90 -19.01
N LEU A 199 -20.03 -23.60 -18.70
CA LEU A 199 -19.04 -23.05 -17.77
C LEU A 199 -19.34 -23.49 -16.32
N PRO A 200 -18.32 -23.83 -15.52
CA PRO A 200 -18.53 -24.19 -14.13
C PRO A 200 -18.82 -22.96 -13.27
N GLU A 201 -19.45 -23.18 -12.11
CA GLU A 201 -19.69 -22.15 -11.11
C GLU A 201 -18.38 -21.43 -10.73
N GLY A 202 -18.44 -20.10 -10.59
CA GLY A 202 -17.28 -19.25 -10.33
C GLY A 202 -16.44 -18.89 -11.56
N VAL A 203 -16.87 -19.26 -12.76
CA VAL A 203 -16.30 -18.79 -14.04
C VAL A 203 -17.30 -17.84 -14.70
N VAL A 204 -16.86 -16.62 -15.02
CA VAL A 204 -17.73 -15.56 -15.55
C VAL A 204 -17.29 -15.11 -16.93
N THR A 205 -18.22 -14.81 -17.84
CA THR A 205 -17.91 -14.37 -19.21
C THR A 205 -17.68 -12.87 -19.30
N LEU A 206 -16.72 -12.42 -20.10
CA LEU A 206 -16.54 -11.01 -20.47
C LEU A 206 -17.27 -10.65 -21.77
N GLY A 207 -17.82 -11.63 -22.48
CA GLY A 207 -18.58 -11.45 -23.71
C GLY A 207 -18.06 -12.33 -24.85
N TRP A 208 -18.69 -12.16 -26.01
CA TRP A 208 -18.41 -12.93 -27.22
C TRP A 208 -17.64 -12.09 -28.22
N LEU A 209 -16.47 -12.57 -28.64
CA LEU A 209 -15.66 -11.96 -29.69
C LEU A 209 -15.95 -12.64 -31.02
N CYS A 210 -16.45 -11.88 -31.99
CA CYS A 210 -16.64 -12.34 -33.37
C CYS A 210 -15.32 -12.14 -34.13
N LEU A 211 -14.74 -13.19 -34.73
CA LEU A 211 -13.48 -13.14 -35.47
C LEU A 211 -13.65 -13.59 -36.92
N GLY A 212 -13.12 -12.83 -37.87
CA GLY A 212 -13.25 -13.13 -39.31
C GLY A 212 -12.61 -12.09 -40.23
N TRP A 213 -12.72 -12.29 -41.53
CA TRP A 213 -12.30 -11.29 -42.53
C TRP A 213 -13.34 -10.16 -42.62
N PRO A 214 -12.98 -8.89 -42.41
CA PRO A 214 -13.93 -7.79 -42.53
C PRO A 214 -14.51 -7.71 -43.95
N ASP A 215 -15.83 -7.58 -44.06
CA ASP A 215 -16.49 -7.19 -45.32
C ASP A 215 -16.53 -5.66 -45.50
N GLU A 216 -15.97 -4.92 -44.54
CA GLU A 216 -15.88 -3.47 -44.55
C GLU A 216 -14.49 -2.98 -44.12
N ARG A 217 -14.13 -1.76 -44.55
CA ARG A 217 -12.94 -1.04 -44.08
C ARG A 217 -13.35 0.31 -43.51
N PRO A 218 -13.89 0.36 -42.28
CA PRO A 218 -14.52 1.57 -41.80
C PRO A 218 -13.48 2.66 -41.47
N PRO A 219 -13.62 3.88 -42.00
CA PRO A 219 -12.63 4.95 -41.78
C PRO A 219 -12.60 5.44 -40.32
N SER A 220 -13.74 5.41 -39.62
CA SER A 220 -13.92 5.84 -38.22
C SER A 220 -14.81 4.85 -37.42
N PRO A 221 -14.89 4.94 -36.08
CA PRO A 221 -15.72 4.04 -35.26
C PRO A 221 -17.21 4.01 -35.66
N GLY A 222 -17.84 2.84 -35.62
CA GLY A 222 -19.23 2.64 -36.08
C GLY A 222 -20.25 3.55 -35.42
N LEU A 223 -20.25 3.62 -34.09
CA LEU A 223 -21.16 4.46 -33.30
C LEU A 223 -20.97 5.96 -33.57
N GLU A 224 -19.76 6.38 -33.92
CA GLU A 224 -19.49 7.77 -34.29
C GLU A 224 -20.05 8.09 -35.69
N ARG A 225 -19.95 7.15 -36.64
CA ARG A 225 -20.52 7.33 -38.00
C ARG A 225 -22.04 7.48 -37.99
N VAL A 226 -22.73 6.79 -37.09
CA VAL A 226 -24.19 6.87 -36.95
C VAL A 226 -24.65 7.93 -35.94
N ALA A 227 -23.76 8.85 -35.54
CA ALA A 227 -24.03 9.92 -34.59
C ALA A 227 -24.62 9.44 -33.25
N TRP A 228 -24.23 8.24 -32.80
CA TRP A 228 -24.59 7.71 -31.48
C TRP A 228 -23.71 8.32 -30.38
N SER A 229 -22.42 8.53 -30.65
CA SER A 229 -21.46 9.11 -29.71
C SER A 229 -20.31 9.80 -30.44
N LYS A 230 -19.65 10.76 -29.81
CA LYS A 230 -18.39 11.36 -30.29
C LYS A 230 -17.28 11.07 -29.29
N LYS A 231 -16.06 10.83 -29.76
CA LYS A 231 -14.89 10.72 -28.87
C LYS A 231 -14.65 12.05 -28.15
N THR A 232 -14.46 11.95 -26.84
CA THR A 232 -14.05 13.07 -26.00
C THR A 232 -12.57 13.40 -26.28
N PRO A 233 -12.18 14.69 -26.39
CA PRO A 233 -10.77 15.10 -26.46
C PRO A 233 -9.97 14.60 -25.26
N LEU A 234 -8.67 14.30 -25.45
CA LEU A 234 -7.82 13.71 -24.40
C LEU A 234 -7.73 14.62 -23.17
N GLU A 235 -7.59 15.92 -23.39
CA GLU A 235 -7.47 16.94 -22.35
C GLU A 235 -8.70 17.02 -21.42
N GLN A 236 -9.87 16.52 -21.85
CA GLN A 236 -11.08 16.49 -21.01
C GLN A 236 -11.17 15.24 -20.12
N VAL A 237 -10.29 14.25 -20.33
CA VAL A 237 -10.23 13.02 -19.53
C VAL A 237 -8.88 12.84 -18.83
N VAL A 238 -7.98 13.81 -18.94
CA VAL A 238 -6.72 13.89 -18.19
C VAL A 238 -6.92 14.79 -16.98
N LEU A 239 -6.80 14.20 -15.79
CA LEU A 239 -6.82 14.90 -14.51
C LEU A 239 -5.44 14.81 -13.88
N HIS A 240 -5.01 15.88 -13.22
CA HIS A 240 -3.73 15.93 -12.53
C HIS A 240 -3.96 15.88 -11.03
N ASP A 241 -3.29 14.94 -10.36
CA ASP A 241 -3.28 14.69 -8.92
C ASP A 241 -4.63 14.30 -8.27
N ARG A 242 -5.74 14.97 -8.58
CA ARG A 242 -7.06 14.78 -7.97
C ARG A 242 -8.21 15.03 -8.94
N TRP A 243 -9.39 14.55 -8.59
CA TRP A 243 -10.63 14.99 -9.23
C TRP A 243 -10.85 16.49 -8.98
N PRO A 244 -11.30 17.28 -9.97
CA PRO A 244 -11.56 18.69 -9.77
C PRO A 244 -12.58 18.89 -8.64
N ALA A 245 -12.29 19.85 -7.77
CA ALA A 245 -13.14 20.14 -6.61
C ALA A 245 -14.45 20.80 -7.07
N ASP A 246 -15.57 20.09 -6.97
CA ASP A 246 -16.85 20.72 -6.69
C ASP A 246 -16.96 20.96 -5.17
N GLU A 247 -17.89 21.80 -4.71
CA GLU A 247 -18.12 22.11 -3.28
C GLU A 247 -18.27 20.88 -2.36
N ALA A 248 -18.55 19.70 -2.94
CA ALA A 248 -18.67 18.42 -2.25
C ALA A 248 -17.36 17.58 -2.15
N ALA A 249 -16.25 18.01 -2.77
CA ALA A 249 -14.99 17.26 -2.74
C ALA A 249 -14.22 17.50 -1.42
N PRO A 250 -13.63 16.46 -0.81
CA PRO A 250 -12.82 16.62 0.40
C PRO A 250 -11.63 17.55 0.12
N GLN A 251 -11.37 18.47 1.06
CA GLN A 251 -10.22 19.37 0.97
C GLN A 251 -8.91 18.58 0.83
N GLN A 252 -7.96 19.13 0.10
CA GLN A 252 -6.62 18.56 0.01
C GLN A 252 -5.99 18.49 1.40
N PRO A 253 -5.51 17.32 1.85
CA PRO A 253 -4.70 17.23 3.06
C PRO A 253 -3.46 18.11 2.88
N VAL A 254 -3.30 19.07 3.79
CA VAL A 254 -2.09 19.90 3.83
C VAL A 254 -1.00 19.06 4.49
N SER A 255 0.05 18.75 3.73
CA SER A 255 1.26 18.13 4.26
C SER A 255 2.45 18.99 3.90
N HIS A 256 3.22 19.38 4.92
CA HIS A 256 4.42 20.19 4.78
C HIS A 256 5.68 19.33 4.66
N LEU A 257 5.64 18.09 5.14
CA LEU A 257 6.72 17.13 4.94
C LEU A 257 6.68 16.56 3.51
N ARG A 258 7.87 16.24 2.99
CA ARG A 258 8.03 15.55 1.70
C ARG A 258 8.68 14.20 1.96
N GLY A 259 8.24 13.19 1.22
CA GLY A 259 8.95 11.92 1.19
C GLY A 259 10.34 12.07 0.56
N PRO A 260 11.17 11.03 0.62
CA PRO A 260 12.48 11.04 -0.04
C PRO A 260 12.34 11.26 -1.55
N GLU A 261 13.25 12.05 -2.11
CA GLU A 261 13.31 12.29 -3.55
C GLU A 261 13.46 10.98 -4.34
N PRO A 262 12.82 10.84 -5.52
CA PRO A 262 12.91 9.63 -6.34
C PRO A 262 14.34 9.17 -6.63
N THR A 263 15.26 10.12 -6.83
CA THR A 263 16.69 9.84 -7.05
C THR A 263 17.35 9.16 -5.85
N ARG A 264 16.96 9.49 -4.61
CA ARG A 264 17.49 8.85 -3.40
C ARG A 264 16.90 7.46 -3.19
N LEU A 265 15.61 7.28 -3.49
CA LEU A 265 14.96 5.96 -3.43
C LEU A 265 15.59 4.97 -4.40
N VAL A 266 15.76 5.37 -5.66
CA VAL A 266 16.42 4.57 -6.70
C VAL A 266 17.88 4.33 -6.33
N GLY A 267 18.62 5.39 -5.96
CA GLY A 267 20.02 5.29 -5.59
C GLY A 267 20.29 4.36 -4.40
N ALA A 268 19.42 4.33 -3.40
CA ALA A 268 19.55 3.42 -2.25
C ALA A 268 19.40 1.94 -2.66
N THR A 269 18.53 1.66 -3.63
CA THR A 269 18.33 0.30 -4.17
C THR A 269 19.49 -0.09 -5.07
N ASP A 270 19.87 0.78 -6.02
CA ASP A 270 21.00 0.54 -6.93
C ASP A 270 22.31 0.31 -6.16
N ALA A 271 22.57 1.09 -5.10
CA ALA A 271 23.77 0.94 -4.28
C ALA A 271 23.82 -0.39 -3.50
N ALA A 272 22.66 -0.99 -3.21
CA ALA A 272 22.54 -2.31 -2.61
C ALA A 272 22.75 -3.43 -3.64
N ASP A 273 22.25 -3.25 -4.87
CA ASP A 273 22.42 -4.21 -5.98
C ASP A 273 23.89 -4.31 -6.45
N GLU A 274 24.69 -3.28 -6.22
CA GLU A 274 26.14 -3.28 -6.50
C GLU A 274 26.95 -4.11 -5.48
N LEU A 275 26.36 -4.57 -4.38
CA LEU A 275 27.07 -5.41 -3.41
C LEU A 275 27.36 -6.79 -4.01
N LEU A 276 28.51 -7.38 -3.69
CA LEU A 276 28.88 -8.75 -4.06
C LEU A 276 28.10 -9.77 -3.20
N SER A 277 26.79 -9.72 -3.33
CA SER A 277 25.79 -10.56 -2.67
C SER A 277 24.59 -10.72 -3.60
N PRO A 278 23.80 -11.80 -3.48
CA PRO A 278 22.52 -11.86 -4.16
C PRO A 278 21.65 -10.65 -3.76
N PRO A 279 20.97 -9.99 -4.71
CA PRO A 279 20.04 -8.91 -4.39
C PRO A 279 19.04 -9.32 -3.32
N GLU A 280 18.73 -8.40 -2.40
CA GLU A 280 17.80 -8.59 -1.27
C GLU A 280 18.16 -9.73 -0.28
N SER A 281 19.40 -10.24 -0.30
CA SER A 281 19.82 -11.36 0.55
C SER A 281 19.81 -11.08 2.06
N LEU A 282 19.76 -9.81 2.51
CA LEU A 282 19.55 -9.48 3.93
C LEU A 282 18.07 -9.30 4.30
N GLY A 283 17.14 -9.52 3.37
CA GLY A 283 15.70 -9.53 3.61
C GLY A 283 15.16 -8.22 4.18
N VAL A 284 14.46 -8.28 5.31
CA VAL A 284 13.86 -7.10 5.97
C VAL A 284 14.91 -6.03 6.30
N LEU A 285 16.13 -6.45 6.65
CA LEU A 285 17.21 -5.52 6.94
C LEU A 285 17.59 -4.71 5.69
N ASP A 286 17.63 -5.32 4.50
CA ASP A 286 17.93 -4.58 3.27
C ASP A 286 16.89 -3.49 3.00
N ARG A 287 15.61 -3.81 3.18
CA ARG A 287 14.51 -2.83 3.02
C ARG A 287 14.61 -1.69 4.02
N ALA A 288 14.93 -2.00 5.28
CA ALA A 288 15.09 -1.00 6.33
C ALA A 288 16.31 -0.09 6.07
N LEU A 289 17.44 -0.66 5.64
CA LEU A 289 18.64 0.09 5.27
C LEU A 289 18.40 0.99 4.04
N ASN A 290 17.68 0.50 3.02
CA ASN A 290 17.32 1.31 1.86
C ASN A 290 16.45 2.51 2.27
N ARG A 291 15.51 2.31 3.19
CA ARG A 291 14.70 3.40 3.75
C ARG A 291 15.55 4.43 4.49
N VAL A 292 16.47 4.00 5.35
CA VAL A 292 17.42 4.88 6.06
C VAL A 292 18.24 5.73 5.08
N LEU A 293 18.78 5.11 4.03
CA LEU A 293 19.59 5.81 3.04
C LEU A 293 18.77 6.77 2.18
N ALA A 294 17.53 6.39 1.82
CA ALA A 294 16.66 7.18 0.95
C ALA A 294 16.24 8.51 1.59
N VAL A 295 15.97 8.54 2.90
CA VAL A 295 15.56 9.77 3.60
C VAL A 295 16.68 10.79 3.80
N GLY A 296 17.92 10.46 3.40
CA GLY A 296 19.06 11.37 3.39
C GLY A 296 20.15 11.06 4.42
N ALA A 297 20.08 9.89 5.05
CA ALA A 297 20.93 9.52 6.16
C ALA A 297 22.17 8.71 5.70
N GLN A 298 22.93 9.24 4.72
CA GLN A 298 24.02 8.50 4.05
C GLN A 298 25.22 8.21 4.98
N ASP A 299 25.48 9.08 5.96
CA ASP A 299 26.59 8.97 6.92
C ASP A 299 26.13 8.64 8.33
N VAL A 300 25.01 7.92 8.46
CA VAL A 300 24.55 7.47 9.77
C VAL A 300 25.56 6.49 10.37
N THR A 301 26.10 6.91 11.52
CA THR A 301 27.09 6.16 12.31
C THR A 301 26.69 6.05 13.78
N GLY A 302 25.63 6.74 14.18
CA GLY A 302 25.07 6.71 15.52
C GLY A 302 23.62 7.16 15.52
N GLY A 303 23.19 7.66 16.68
CA GLY A 303 21.84 8.17 16.87
C GLY A 303 21.60 8.57 18.32
N THR A 304 20.37 8.93 18.61
CA THR A 304 19.92 9.35 19.94
C THR A 304 18.64 8.63 20.34
N LEU A 305 18.62 8.06 21.55
CA LEU A 305 17.39 7.67 22.23
C LEU A 305 16.78 8.90 22.89
N VAL A 306 15.57 9.26 22.50
CA VAL A 306 14.75 10.25 23.21
C VAL A 306 13.76 9.48 24.07
N LEU A 307 13.95 9.52 25.40
CA LEU A 307 13.12 8.84 26.37
C LEU A 307 12.26 9.87 27.13
N ALA A 308 10.94 9.81 26.91
CA ALA A 308 9.99 10.72 27.54
C ALA A 308 9.26 10.05 28.72
N GLY A 309 9.22 10.72 29.87
CA GLY A 309 8.55 10.23 31.08
C GLY A 309 7.36 11.09 31.50
N ALA A 310 6.22 10.46 31.80
CA ALA A 310 5.06 11.14 32.37
C ALA A 310 4.22 10.21 33.28
N ASP A 311 3.53 10.80 34.27
CA ASP A 311 2.62 10.06 35.15
C ASP A 311 1.17 10.13 34.67
N HIS A 312 0.46 9.02 34.81
CA HIS A 312 -0.94 8.90 34.38
C HIS A 312 -1.90 8.75 35.58
N PRO A 313 -2.89 9.64 35.74
CA PRO A 313 -3.89 9.56 36.81
C PRO A 313 -4.65 8.23 36.87
N VAL A 314 -4.84 7.58 35.72
CA VAL A 314 -5.49 6.26 35.58
C VAL A 314 -4.90 5.17 36.48
N THR A 315 -3.64 5.34 36.92
CA THR A 315 -3.00 4.43 37.87
C THR A 315 -3.77 4.29 39.18
N GLY A 316 -4.51 5.32 39.59
CA GLY A 316 -5.41 5.30 40.75
C GLY A 316 -6.54 4.26 40.65
N LEU A 317 -6.83 3.77 39.44
CA LEU A 317 -7.85 2.74 39.16
C LEU A 317 -7.31 1.31 39.25
N GLY A 318 -6.06 1.11 39.71
CA GLY A 318 -5.49 -0.23 39.91
C GLY A 318 -5.21 -0.97 38.59
N VAL A 319 -4.83 -0.23 37.55
CA VAL A 319 -4.46 -0.74 36.22
C VAL A 319 -2.96 -1.09 36.09
N SER A 320 -2.19 -0.95 37.17
CA SER A 320 -0.76 -1.28 37.21
C SER A 320 -0.42 -2.03 38.48
N ALA A 321 0.53 -2.95 38.41
CA ALA A 321 1.12 -3.64 39.56
C ALA A 321 2.23 -2.82 40.24
N PHE A 322 2.72 -1.77 39.58
CA PHE A 322 3.81 -0.92 40.05
C PHE A 322 3.30 0.39 40.67
N PRO A 323 3.98 0.93 41.69
CA PRO A 323 3.64 2.23 42.25
C PRO A 323 3.96 3.35 41.26
N ALA A 324 3.18 4.44 41.30
CA ALA A 324 3.37 5.58 40.38
C ALA A 324 4.78 6.22 40.46
N THR A 325 5.46 6.11 41.61
CA THR A 325 6.83 6.62 41.79
C THR A 325 7.85 5.93 40.87
N THR A 326 7.55 4.74 40.34
CA THR A 326 8.45 4.02 39.43
C THR A 326 8.74 4.82 38.15
N THR A 327 7.82 5.65 37.66
CA THR A 327 8.09 6.54 36.51
C THR A 327 9.29 7.45 36.79
N HIS A 328 9.29 8.09 37.96
CA HIS A 328 10.37 8.98 38.40
C HIS A 328 11.69 8.21 38.55
N ASP A 329 11.66 7.03 39.16
CA ASP A 329 12.86 6.22 39.40
C ASP A 329 13.53 5.79 38.07
N VAL A 330 12.74 5.37 37.09
CA VAL A 330 13.26 5.00 35.76
C VAL A 330 13.80 6.23 35.04
N LEU A 331 13.09 7.35 35.03
CA LEU A 331 13.58 8.57 34.37
C LEU A 331 14.86 9.11 35.03
N ALA A 332 14.96 9.05 36.36
CA ALA A 332 16.18 9.38 37.08
C ALA A 332 17.35 8.43 36.70
N ALA A 333 17.07 7.13 36.59
CA ALA A 333 18.04 6.16 36.10
C ALA A 333 18.43 6.41 34.64
N THR A 334 17.53 6.91 33.79
CA THR A 334 17.82 7.32 32.41
C THR A 334 18.78 8.49 32.36
N VAL A 335 18.54 9.54 33.14
CA VAL A 335 19.46 10.68 33.26
C VAL A 335 20.84 10.24 33.77
N ALA A 336 20.87 9.27 34.70
CA ALA A 336 22.12 8.67 35.18
C ALA A 336 22.76 7.67 34.19
N GLY A 337 22.11 7.35 33.07
CA GLY A 337 22.60 6.40 32.08
C GLY A 337 22.57 4.92 32.51
N THR A 338 21.71 4.58 33.47
CA THR A 338 21.65 3.26 34.12
C THR A 338 20.30 2.55 33.99
N SER A 339 19.23 3.24 33.56
CA SER A 339 17.97 2.60 33.17
C SER A 339 18.21 1.59 32.04
N LEU A 340 17.33 0.60 31.87
CA LEU A 340 17.53 -0.44 30.86
C LEU A 340 17.56 0.16 29.43
N GLY A 341 16.71 1.13 29.13
CA GLY A 341 16.73 1.87 27.87
C GLY A 341 18.06 2.59 27.63
N ALA A 342 18.48 3.44 28.58
CA ALA A 342 19.76 4.15 28.50
C ALA A 342 21.00 3.23 28.40
N ALA A 343 21.02 2.14 29.15
CA ALA A 343 22.11 1.15 29.09
C ALA A 343 22.14 0.45 27.72
N THR A 344 20.98 0.11 27.17
CA THR A 344 20.86 -0.47 25.82
C THR A 344 21.30 0.52 24.74
N ALA A 345 20.85 1.79 24.84
CA ALA A 345 21.27 2.86 23.94
C ALA A 345 22.78 3.04 23.94
N LYS A 346 23.41 3.09 25.13
CA LYS A 346 24.87 3.15 25.26
C LYS A 346 25.56 1.94 24.65
N GLY A 347 25.02 0.73 24.84
CA GLY A 347 25.51 -0.49 24.21
C GLY A 347 25.41 -0.48 22.67
N ALA A 348 24.41 0.23 22.13
CA ALA A 348 24.24 0.46 20.70
C ALA A 348 25.03 1.66 20.15
N GLY A 349 25.79 2.38 21.00
CA GLY A 349 26.55 3.57 20.61
C GLY A 349 25.69 4.82 20.40
N LEU A 350 24.49 4.86 21.01
CA LEU A 350 23.55 5.97 20.90
C LEU A 350 23.70 6.94 22.08
N ALA A 351 23.48 8.23 21.82
CA ALA A 351 23.27 9.22 22.87
C ALA A 351 21.89 9.02 23.54
N VAL A 352 21.69 9.61 24.72
CA VAL A 352 20.43 9.51 25.47
C VAL A 352 19.97 10.89 25.89
N VAL A 353 18.71 11.21 25.61
CA VAL A 353 18.02 12.41 26.07
C VAL A 353 16.82 11.98 26.89
N GLY A 354 16.86 12.21 28.21
CA GLY A 354 15.72 12.02 29.09
C GLY A 354 14.86 13.29 29.17
N VAL A 355 13.56 13.17 28.94
CA VAL A 355 12.62 14.28 28.95
C VAL A 355 11.54 14.05 30.01
N ASP A 356 11.40 15.00 30.92
CA ASP A 356 10.29 15.06 31.86
C ASP A 356 9.11 15.76 31.18
N ALA A 357 8.22 14.93 30.62
CA ALA A 357 7.01 15.35 29.91
C ALA A 357 5.83 15.58 30.86
N GLY A 358 5.97 15.26 32.15
CA GLY A 358 4.85 15.32 33.09
C GLY A 358 5.00 14.43 34.32
N VAL A 359 6.20 14.26 34.86
CA VAL A 359 6.37 13.48 36.10
C VAL A 359 5.98 14.34 37.32
N ALA A 360 5.28 13.78 38.29
CA ALA A 360 4.77 14.51 39.47
C ALA A 360 5.92 15.17 40.25
N GLN A 361 7.00 14.43 40.47
CA GLN A 361 8.25 14.94 41.03
C GLN A 361 9.24 15.25 39.90
N ALA A 362 9.92 16.40 39.97
CA ALA A 362 10.95 16.76 38.99
C ALA A 362 12.20 15.92 39.14
N VAL A 363 12.67 15.42 37.99
CA VAL A 363 13.94 14.67 37.88
C VAL A 363 15.04 15.65 37.49
N PRO A 364 16.00 15.97 38.38
CA PRO A 364 17.12 16.84 38.04
C PRO A 364 17.93 16.28 36.86
N GLY A 365 18.24 17.14 35.89
CA GLY A 365 19.01 16.78 34.70
C GLY A 365 18.17 16.28 33.52
N ALA A 366 16.89 15.99 33.70
CA ALA A 366 15.97 15.76 32.58
C ALA A 366 15.63 17.08 31.87
N HIS A 367 15.43 17.03 30.55
CA HIS A 367 14.87 18.17 29.82
C HIS A 367 13.42 18.38 30.27
N LYS A 368 13.06 19.61 30.67
CA LYS A 368 11.75 19.87 31.29
C LYS A 368 10.76 20.41 30.28
N THR A 369 9.73 19.62 29.99
CA THR A 369 8.65 20.01 29.05
C THR A 369 7.32 19.53 29.59
N ARG A 370 6.74 20.26 30.54
CA ARG A 370 5.53 19.81 31.25
C ARG A 370 4.28 20.58 30.81
N PRO A 371 3.10 19.93 30.77
CA PRO A 371 1.82 20.61 30.66
C PRO A 371 1.66 21.67 31.75
N ALA A 372 1.00 22.77 31.42
CA ALA A 372 0.62 23.79 32.39
C ALA A 372 -0.75 23.49 33.01
N GLY A 373 -1.62 22.79 32.27
CA GLY A 373 -2.97 22.41 32.72
C GLY A 373 -3.02 21.25 33.72
N GLU A 374 -4.21 21.04 34.29
CA GLU A 374 -4.50 19.87 35.12
C GLU A 374 -4.50 18.60 34.26
N ARG A 375 -3.98 17.50 34.82
CA ARG A 375 -4.01 16.18 34.16
C ARG A 375 -5.27 15.43 34.58
N GLY A 376 -6.11 15.09 33.60
CA GLY A 376 -7.31 14.32 33.82
C GLY A 376 -7.08 12.81 33.84
N ASP A 377 -8.05 12.09 34.38
CA ASP A 377 -8.15 10.64 34.24
C ASP A 377 -8.97 10.33 32.99
N LEU A 378 -8.36 9.69 31.98
CA LEU A 378 -8.99 9.41 30.67
C LEU A 378 -10.34 8.68 30.76
N ALA A 379 -10.59 7.95 31.85
CA ALA A 379 -11.86 7.26 32.07
C ALA A 379 -13.05 8.24 32.23
N THR A 380 -12.80 9.46 32.71
CA THR A 380 -13.86 10.40 33.12
C THR A 380 -13.68 11.80 32.53
N THR A 381 -12.45 12.26 32.32
CA THR A 381 -12.08 13.60 31.86
C THR A 381 -10.98 13.52 30.81
N ASP A 382 -10.77 14.58 30.02
CA ASP A 382 -9.71 14.61 29.02
C ASP A 382 -8.33 14.51 29.72
N ALA A 383 -7.41 13.73 29.14
CA ALA A 383 -6.09 13.51 29.73
C ALA A 383 -5.27 14.81 29.88
N MET A 384 -5.41 15.71 28.90
CA MET A 384 -4.81 17.06 28.91
C MET A 384 -5.59 18.01 28.00
N THR A 385 -5.31 19.31 28.08
CA THR A 385 -5.92 20.28 27.15
C THR A 385 -5.30 20.19 25.76
N LEU A 386 -6.05 20.57 24.72
CA LEU A 386 -5.50 20.64 23.36
C LEU A 386 -4.30 21.60 23.26
N ALA A 387 -4.31 22.70 24.01
CA ALA A 387 -3.19 23.63 24.08
C ALA A 387 -1.93 23.00 24.70
N ASP A 388 -2.09 22.13 25.70
CA ASP A 388 -0.96 21.35 26.25
C ASP A 388 -0.42 20.35 25.21
N VAL A 389 -1.30 19.69 24.44
CA VAL A 389 -0.87 18.81 23.33
C VAL A 389 -0.05 19.60 22.32
N GLU A 390 -0.55 20.74 21.84
CA GLU A 390 0.13 21.58 20.86
C GLU A 390 1.50 22.06 21.38
N ALA A 391 1.58 22.47 22.65
CA ALA A 391 2.82 22.90 23.27
C ALA A 391 3.84 21.75 23.40
N LEU A 392 3.39 20.55 23.78
CA LEU A 392 4.24 19.36 23.87
C LEU A 392 4.73 18.91 22.49
N VAL A 393 3.86 18.92 21.47
CA VAL A 393 4.23 18.61 20.09
C VAL A 393 5.24 19.63 19.57
N ALA A 394 5.06 20.92 19.84
CA ALA A 394 6.01 21.96 19.44
C ALA A 394 7.39 21.76 20.09
N ALA A 395 7.44 21.56 21.40
CA ALA A 395 8.70 21.29 22.10
C ALA A 395 9.34 19.96 21.65
N GLY A 396 8.52 18.95 21.37
CA GLY A 396 8.96 17.70 20.79
C GLY A 396 9.64 17.90 19.43
N ARG A 397 9.12 18.77 18.56
CA ARG A 397 9.75 19.08 17.26
C ARG A 397 11.16 19.63 17.41
N ASP A 398 11.37 20.52 18.39
CA ASP A 398 12.70 21.07 18.69
C ASP A 398 13.66 19.98 19.18
N ILE A 399 13.20 19.12 20.08
CA ILE A 399 13.99 17.99 20.60
C ILE A 399 14.32 17.00 19.47
N GLY A 400 13.35 16.66 18.62
CA GLY A 400 13.53 15.76 17.49
C GLY A 400 14.53 16.29 16.47
N THR A 401 14.46 17.59 16.17
CA THR A 401 15.44 18.28 15.31
C THR A 401 16.85 18.21 15.90
N GLY A 402 16.99 18.42 17.22
CA GLY A 402 18.27 18.27 17.92
C GLY A 402 18.81 16.83 17.92
N ALA A 403 17.93 15.84 18.14
CA ALA A 403 18.30 14.42 18.16
C ALA A 403 18.77 13.90 16.79
N ALA A 404 18.16 14.43 15.72
CA ALA A 404 18.47 14.08 14.32
C ALA A 404 19.93 14.33 13.92
N VAL A 405 20.63 15.26 14.58
CA VAL A 405 22.04 15.61 14.28
C VAL A 405 22.97 14.39 14.32
N THR A 406 22.66 13.41 15.17
CA THR A 406 23.53 12.24 15.41
C THR A 406 23.21 11.04 14.53
N GLY A 407 22.19 11.12 13.67
CA GLY A 407 21.75 10.03 12.81
C GLY A 407 20.35 9.53 13.16
N LEU A 408 20.25 8.29 13.64
CA LEU A 408 18.95 7.67 13.98
C LEU A 408 18.31 8.35 15.19
N VAL A 409 16.98 8.47 15.20
CA VAL A 409 16.23 8.88 16.40
C VAL A 409 15.42 7.68 16.90
N CYS A 410 15.76 7.16 18.07
CA CYS A 410 15.02 6.07 18.71
C CYS A 410 14.00 6.66 19.69
N LEU A 411 12.76 6.20 19.63
CA LEU A 411 11.73 6.62 20.58
C LEU A 411 11.70 5.68 21.78
N GLY A 412 11.68 6.27 22.97
CA GLY A 412 11.49 5.57 24.22
C GLY A 412 10.51 6.32 25.11
N GLU A 413 9.81 5.58 25.94
CA GLU A 413 8.80 6.14 26.81
C GLU A 413 8.82 5.42 28.17
N VAL A 414 8.36 6.12 29.21
CA VAL A 414 8.10 5.52 30.52
C VAL A 414 6.93 6.23 31.20
N GLY A 415 5.97 5.45 31.67
CA GLY A 415 4.88 5.96 32.47
C GLY A 415 4.12 4.82 33.12
N VAL A 416 4.01 4.80 34.45
CA VAL A 416 3.17 3.78 35.09
C VAL A 416 1.72 3.99 34.64
N GLY A 417 1.07 2.93 34.12
CA GLY A 417 -0.29 2.98 33.58
C GLY A 417 -0.39 3.33 32.08
N ASN A 418 0.72 3.71 31.43
CA ASN A 418 0.79 4.07 30.01
C ASN A 418 0.22 2.99 29.06
N THR A 419 0.32 1.70 29.38
CA THR A 419 -0.21 0.62 28.52
C THR A 419 -1.73 0.69 28.37
N THR A 420 -2.44 1.19 29.38
CA THR A 420 -3.89 1.45 29.32
C THR A 420 -4.19 2.64 28.42
N VAL A 421 -3.41 3.72 28.57
CA VAL A 421 -3.49 4.93 27.74
C VAL A 421 -3.21 4.61 26.28
N ALA A 422 -2.14 3.86 26.01
CA ALA A 422 -1.75 3.43 24.67
C ALA A 422 -2.81 2.51 24.05
N ALA A 423 -3.44 1.62 24.81
CA ALA A 423 -4.55 0.79 24.31
C ALA A 423 -5.78 1.65 23.96
N ALA A 424 -6.17 2.61 24.82
CA ALA A 424 -7.28 3.51 24.55
C ALA A 424 -7.03 4.36 23.29
N LEU A 425 -5.84 4.93 23.18
CA LEU A 425 -5.45 5.75 22.03
C LEU A 425 -5.33 4.92 20.75
N ALA A 426 -4.81 3.69 20.81
CA ALA A 426 -4.79 2.77 19.66
C ALA A 426 -6.20 2.42 19.19
N CYS A 427 -7.13 2.13 20.11
CA CYS A 427 -8.53 1.92 19.79
C CYS A 427 -9.16 3.13 19.12
N ALA A 428 -8.96 4.33 19.67
CA ALA A 428 -9.54 5.56 19.14
C ALA A 428 -8.98 5.91 17.75
N LEU A 429 -7.69 5.67 17.52
CA LEU A 429 -7.07 5.95 16.22
C LEU A 429 -7.47 4.91 15.17
N LEU A 430 -7.42 3.62 15.48
CA LEU A 430 -7.54 2.53 14.50
C LEU A 430 -8.95 1.90 14.44
N ASP A 431 -9.93 2.47 15.15
CA ASP A 431 -11.29 1.93 15.29
C ASP A 431 -11.27 0.47 15.76
N LEU A 432 -10.50 0.21 16.83
CA LEU A 432 -10.36 -1.13 17.41
C LEU A 432 -11.25 -1.30 18.63
N GLU A 433 -11.71 -2.52 18.82
CA GLU A 433 -12.42 -2.89 20.03
C GLU A 433 -11.45 -3.08 21.23
N PRO A 434 -11.87 -2.74 22.47
CA PRO A 434 -11.04 -2.87 23.66
C PRO A 434 -10.41 -4.26 23.87
N GLN A 435 -11.13 -5.33 23.50
CA GLN A 435 -10.61 -6.71 23.62
C GLN A 435 -9.39 -6.98 22.73
N ASP A 436 -9.26 -6.26 21.62
CA ASP A 436 -8.20 -6.46 20.63
C ASP A 436 -6.98 -5.60 20.95
N ALA A 437 -7.15 -4.52 21.71
CA ALA A 437 -6.04 -3.65 22.11
C ALA A 437 -5.45 -3.98 23.49
N VAL A 438 -6.27 -4.32 24.48
CA VAL A 438 -5.80 -4.47 25.87
C VAL A 438 -5.02 -5.77 26.08
N GLY A 439 -3.74 -5.63 26.42
CA GLY A 439 -2.82 -6.71 26.79
C GLY A 439 -2.51 -6.81 28.29
N LEU A 440 -1.56 -7.69 28.62
CA LEU A 440 -1.11 -7.93 29.99
C LEU A 440 -0.21 -6.81 30.54
N GLY A 441 0.36 -5.95 29.69
CA GLY A 441 1.33 -4.94 30.14
C GLY A 441 2.49 -5.52 30.97
N SER A 442 3.00 -4.69 31.88
CA SER A 442 4.02 -5.05 32.86
C SER A 442 3.38 -5.78 34.07
N GLY A 443 3.06 -7.07 33.88
CA GLY A 443 2.75 -7.98 34.99
C GLY A 443 1.31 -7.93 35.52
N SER A 444 0.32 -7.55 34.71
CA SER A 444 -1.09 -7.60 35.10
C SER A 444 -1.61 -9.03 35.31
N ASP A 445 -2.49 -9.20 36.31
CA ASP A 445 -3.35 -10.38 36.46
C ASP A 445 -4.65 -10.25 35.64
N ALA A 446 -5.50 -11.28 35.70
CA ALA A 446 -6.75 -11.32 34.94
C ALA A 446 -7.72 -10.19 35.34
N ASP A 447 -7.81 -9.89 36.63
CA ASP A 447 -8.70 -8.84 37.14
C ASP A 447 -8.22 -7.44 36.72
N MET A 448 -6.90 -7.22 36.68
CA MET A 448 -6.30 -5.99 36.19
C MET A 448 -6.51 -5.82 34.69
N VAL A 449 -6.44 -6.89 33.91
CA VAL A 449 -6.79 -6.84 32.47
C VAL A 449 -8.27 -6.49 32.28
N ALA A 450 -9.17 -7.03 33.10
CA ALA A 450 -10.59 -6.66 33.07
C ALA A 450 -10.79 -5.16 33.39
N ARG A 451 -10.19 -4.67 34.48
CA ARG A 451 -10.21 -3.23 34.82
C ARG A 451 -9.69 -2.34 33.70
N LYS A 452 -8.59 -2.73 33.05
CA LYS A 452 -8.05 -2.02 31.88
C LYS A 452 -9.06 -1.94 30.74
N ARG A 453 -9.76 -3.04 30.43
CA ARG A 453 -10.79 -3.05 29.38
C ARG A 453 -11.95 -2.13 29.71
N ASP A 454 -12.41 -2.12 30.96
CA ASP A 454 -13.50 -1.24 31.40
C ASP A 454 -13.09 0.23 31.28
N VAL A 455 -11.86 0.57 31.69
CA VAL A 455 -11.30 1.92 31.54
C VAL A 455 -11.19 2.33 30.07
N VAL A 456 -10.67 1.45 29.22
CA VAL A 456 -10.54 1.72 27.78
C VAL A 456 -11.92 1.91 27.14
N ALA A 457 -12.90 1.06 27.46
CA ALA A 457 -14.26 1.19 26.96
C ALA A 457 -14.91 2.52 27.39
N ALA A 458 -14.73 2.92 28.65
CA ALA A 458 -15.22 4.21 29.15
C ALA A 458 -14.57 5.40 28.45
N ALA A 459 -13.25 5.34 28.22
CA ALA A 459 -12.51 6.36 27.50
C ALA A 459 -12.97 6.48 26.03
N LEU A 460 -13.19 5.36 25.34
CA LEU A 460 -13.68 5.35 23.95
C LEU A 460 -15.10 5.88 23.82
N ALA A 461 -15.99 5.57 24.76
CA ALA A 461 -17.35 6.10 24.74
C ALA A 461 -17.38 7.65 24.78
N ARG A 462 -16.35 8.27 25.40
CA ARG A 462 -16.19 9.72 25.46
C ARG A 462 -15.68 10.34 24.15
N THR A 463 -15.01 9.60 23.27
CA THR A 463 -14.47 10.18 22.01
C THR A 463 -15.56 10.54 21.01
N GLN A 464 -16.76 9.94 21.12
CA GLN A 464 -17.94 10.24 20.29
C GLN A 464 -17.66 10.27 18.77
N GLY A 465 -16.71 9.46 18.29
CA GLY A 465 -16.33 9.43 16.87
C GLY A 465 -15.45 10.59 16.41
N GLU A 466 -14.79 11.31 17.33
CA GLU A 466 -13.73 12.28 17.01
C GLU A 466 -12.64 11.60 16.15
N SER A 467 -12.17 12.34 15.15
CA SER A 467 -11.25 11.84 14.13
C SER A 467 -9.96 12.66 14.05
N ASP A 468 -9.95 13.88 14.63
CA ASP A 468 -8.74 14.69 14.74
C ASP A 468 -7.74 14.00 15.69
N PRO A 469 -6.55 13.61 15.19
CA PRO A 469 -5.60 12.85 15.98
C PRO A 469 -5.03 13.64 17.17
N LEU A 470 -4.95 14.98 17.11
CA LEU A 470 -4.50 15.80 18.25
C LEU A 470 -5.57 15.90 19.33
N ARG A 471 -6.85 15.96 18.95
CA ARG A 471 -7.96 15.92 19.91
C ARG A 471 -8.07 14.56 20.57
N LEU A 472 -7.96 13.47 19.81
CA LEU A 472 -7.91 12.12 20.40
C LEU A 472 -6.76 11.99 21.39
N LEU A 473 -5.58 12.52 21.05
CA LEU A 473 -4.42 12.56 21.94
C LEU A 473 -4.68 13.39 23.22
N ALA A 474 -5.41 14.51 23.12
CA ALA A 474 -5.83 15.31 24.28
C ALA A 474 -6.81 14.55 25.18
N MET A 475 -7.78 13.84 24.57
CA MET A 475 -8.86 13.16 25.29
C MET A 475 -8.41 11.89 26.01
N VAL A 476 -7.65 11.03 25.34
CA VAL A 476 -7.33 9.66 25.82
C VAL A 476 -5.84 9.30 25.79
N GLY A 477 -4.98 10.28 25.51
CA GLY A 477 -3.53 10.09 25.38
C GLY A 477 -2.70 10.40 26.62
N GLY A 478 -1.41 10.67 26.39
CA GLY A 478 -0.40 10.88 27.43
C GLY A 478 0.62 11.95 27.03
N PRO A 479 1.15 12.77 27.97
CA PRO A 479 2.09 13.85 27.65
C PRO A 479 3.35 13.37 26.92
N GLU A 480 3.85 12.20 27.28
CA GLU A 480 4.97 11.52 26.65
C GLU A 480 4.67 11.16 25.19
N ILE A 481 3.46 10.69 24.87
CA ILE A 481 3.05 10.40 23.49
C ILE A 481 2.93 11.70 22.68
N ALA A 482 2.38 12.76 23.25
CA ALA A 482 2.28 14.07 22.60
C ALA A 482 3.66 14.65 22.28
N LEU A 483 4.58 14.61 23.25
CA LEU A 483 5.96 15.03 23.05
C LEU A 483 6.66 14.17 21.98
N LEU A 484 6.57 12.84 22.06
CA LEU A 484 7.21 11.95 21.10
C LEU A 484 6.61 12.06 19.69
N THR A 485 5.35 12.46 19.57
CA THR A 485 4.74 12.83 18.27
C THR A 485 5.47 14.02 17.67
N GLY A 486 5.73 15.05 18.48
CA GLY A 486 6.58 16.18 18.10
C GLY A 486 8.00 15.75 17.71
N VAL A 487 8.64 14.88 18.51
CA VAL A 487 9.99 14.34 18.24
C VAL A 487 10.02 13.64 16.89
N THR A 488 9.00 12.84 16.58
CA THR A 488 8.87 12.15 15.29
C THR A 488 8.78 13.15 14.13
N LEU A 489 7.93 14.17 14.25
CA LEU A 489 7.75 15.20 13.23
C LEU A 489 9.01 16.05 13.03
N GLY A 490 9.69 16.43 14.13
CA GLY A 490 10.94 17.19 14.08
C GLY A 490 12.09 16.40 13.45
N ALA A 491 12.24 15.12 13.84
CA ALA A 491 13.25 14.23 13.25
C ALA A 491 13.01 14.01 11.74
N ALA A 492 11.75 13.75 11.34
CA ALA A 492 11.40 13.60 9.93
C ALA A 492 11.65 14.89 9.12
N ALA A 493 11.29 16.06 9.67
CA ALA A 493 11.59 17.35 9.05
C ALA A 493 13.09 17.59 8.87
N ALA A 494 13.91 17.08 9.80
CA ALA A 494 15.37 17.15 9.75
C ALA A 494 16.01 16.07 8.87
N GLY A 495 15.23 15.19 8.23
CA GLY A 495 15.76 14.14 7.36
C GLY A 495 16.21 12.87 8.09
N ALA A 496 15.93 12.73 9.39
CA ALA A 496 16.40 11.61 10.20
C ALA A 496 15.39 10.44 10.24
N PRO A 497 15.86 9.18 10.11
CA PRO A 497 15.01 8.01 10.35
C PRO A 497 14.64 7.88 11.82
N VAL A 498 13.39 7.52 12.07
CA VAL A 498 12.82 7.33 13.42
C VAL A 498 12.54 5.86 13.66
N VAL A 499 13.18 5.29 14.68
CA VAL A 499 13.02 3.88 15.07
C VAL A 499 12.01 3.78 16.20
N LEU A 500 10.90 3.10 15.92
CA LEU A 500 9.80 2.87 16.86
C LEU A 500 10.09 1.66 17.76
N ASP A 501 9.62 1.72 19.01
CA ASP A 501 9.79 0.64 20.00
C ASP A 501 8.55 -0.26 20.11
N GLY A 502 7.85 -0.24 21.25
CA GLY A 502 6.62 -0.99 21.50
C GLY A 502 5.36 -0.17 21.20
N LEU A 503 4.19 -0.66 21.63
CA LEU A 503 2.89 -0.04 21.38
C LEU A 503 2.88 1.48 21.66
N ALA A 504 3.21 1.91 22.88
CA ALA A 504 3.19 3.32 23.26
C ALA A 504 4.21 4.15 22.45
N GLY A 505 5.41 3.61 22.19
CA GLY A 505 6.44 4.25 21.37
C GLY A 505 6.12 4.30 19.86
N SER A 506 5.15 3.51 19.38
CA SER A 506 4.74 3.47 17.97
C SER A 506 3.54 4.37 17.65
N LEU A 507 2.70 4.70 18.64
CA LEU A 507 1.55 5.62 18.47
C LEU A 507 1.95 7.05 18.01
N PRO A 508 3.08 7.64 18.48
CA PRO A 508 3.63 8.85 17.89
C PRO A 508 3.79 8.80 16.38
N GLY A 509 4.20 7.65 15.83
CA GLY A 509 4.33 7.43 14.40
C GLY A 509 2.98 7.48 13.67
N VAL A 510 1.92 6.90 14.27
CA VAL A 510 0.55 6.92 13.69
C VAL A 510 0.03 8.35 13.64
N ILE A 511 0.15 9.08 14.75
CA ILE A 511 -0.31 10.47 14.84
C ILE A 511 0.48 11.34 13.86
N ALA A 512 1.81 11.21 13.82
CA ALA A 512 2.67 11.93 12.89
C ALA A 512 2.29 11.65 11.43
N ALA A 513 2.03 10.39 11.05
CA ALA A 513 1.63 10.03 9.69
C ALA A 513 0.22 10.51 9.32
N ARG A 514 -0.69 10.69 10.29
CA ARG A 514 -2.01 11.30 10.04
C ARG A 514 -1.93 12.81 9.85
N LEU A 515 -1.06 13.48 10.60
CA LEU A 515 -0.80 14.91 10.47
C LEU A 515 0.01 15.23 9.20
N GLU A 516 1.01 14.41 8.93
CA GLU A 516 1.98 14.57 7.85
C GLU A 516 2.25 13.20 7.19
N PRO A 517 1.48 12.79 6.17
CA PRO A 517 1.62 11.47 5.54
C PRO A 517 3.03 11.11 5.11
N ALA A 518 3.84 12.10 4.70
CA ALA A 518 5.24 11.89 4.33
C ALA A 518 6.12 11.42 5.52
N ALA A 519 5.72 11.65 6.77
CA ALA A 519 6.44 11.17 7.96
C ALA A 519 6.59 9.64 7.95
N GLN A 520 5.65 8.90 7.37
CA GLN A 520 5.69 7.44 7.30
C GLN A 520 6.98 6.92 6.65
N ALA A 521 7.50 7.63 5.64
CA ALA A 521 8.73 7.24 4.94
C ALA A 521 9.97 7.27 5.84
N TYR A 522 9.92 8.00 6.95
CA TYR A 522 11.00 8.12 7.93
C TYR A 522 10.91 7.07 9.04
N LEU A 523 9.78 6.36 9.16
CA LEU A 523 9.54 5.43 10.24
C LEU A 523 10.11 4.03 9.96
N LEU A 524 10.68 3.44 11.01
CA LEU A 524 11.21 2.09 11.05
C LEU A 524 10.60 1.37 12.26
N ALA A 525 10.00 0.19 12.05
CA ALA A 525 9.53 -0.62 13.16
C ALA A 525 10.71 -1.38 13.78
N GLY A 526 11.13 -0.97 14.97
CA GLY A 526 12.25 -1.62 15.66
C GLY A 526 11.89 -3.03 16.12
N GLN A 527 10.72 -3.19 16.75
CA GLN A 527 10.21 -4.48 17.19
C GLN A 527 8.71 -4.62 17.02
N VAL A 528 8.20 -5.84 17.14
CA VAL A 528 6.82 -6.12 17.55
C VAL A 528 6.82 -6.60 19.00
N SER A 529 6.11 -5.86 19.84
CA SER A 529 6.00 -6.15 21.27
C SER A 529 4.89 -7.17 21.53
N ARG A 530 4.83 -7.69 22.76
CA ARG A 530 3.77 -8.63 23.17
C ARG A 530 2.38 -7.98 23.32
N GLU A 531 2.27 -6.66 23.20
CA GLU A 531 0.98 -5.96 23.30
C GLU A 531 0.11 -6.26 22.09
N ARG A 532 -1.15 -6.63 22.32
CA ARG A 532 -2.06 -7.14 21.27
C ARG A 532 -2.26 -6.14 20.14
N ALA A 533 -2.44 -4.86 20.50
CA ALA A 533 -2.66 -3.79 19.53
C ALA A 533 -1.43 -3.46 18.67
N HIS A 534 -0.21 -3.85 19.08
CA HIS A 534 0.99 -3.32 18.43
C HIS A 534 1.14 -3.83 16.99
N ALA A 535 0.84 -5.10 16.73
CA ALA A 535 0.85 -5.61 15.36
C ALA A 535 -0.16 -4.89 14.45
N LEU A 536 -1.30 -4.46 14.99
CA LEU A 536 -2.31 -3.69 14.26
C LEU A 536 -1.82 -2.25 13.99
N VAL A 537 -1.13 -1.63 14.94
CA VAL A 537 -0.46 -0.33 14.77
C VAL A 537 0.62 -0.38 13.69
N LEU A 538 1.46 -1.42 13.69
CA LEU A 538 2.48 -1.58 12.64
C LEU A 538 1.85 -1.81 11.26
N ARG A 539 0.73 -2.54 11.19
CA ARG A 539 -0.04 -2.74 9.97
C ARG A 539 -0.63 -1.44 9.43
N GLU A 540 -1.22 -0.61 10.30
CA GLU A 540 -1.72 0.74 9.94
C GLU A 540 -0.59 1.60 9.36
N LEU A 541 0.60 1.53 9.95
CA LEU A 541 1.77 2.25 9.45
C LEU A 541 2.41 1.63 8.20
N GLY A 542 1.99 0.44 7.77
CA GLY A 542 2.62 -0.31 6.68
C GLY A 542 4.08 -0.67 6.97
N LEU A 543 4.42 -0.96 8.24
CA LEU A 543 5.77 -1.25 8.69
C LEU A 543 5.94 -2.73 9.07
N GLU A 544 7.02 -3.33 8.59
CA GLU A 544 7.46 -4.66 9.01
C GLU A 544 8.54 -4.52 10.10
N PRO A 545 8.40 -5.18 11.26
CA PRO A 545 9.34 -5.05 12.37
C PRO A 545 10.67 -5.76 12.09
N LEU A 546 11.78 -5.17 12.55
CA LEU A 546 13.11 -5.82 12.50
C LEU A 546 13.25 -6.95 13.53
N LEU A 547 12.53 -6.86 14.66
CA LEU A 547 12.64 -7.79 15.78
C LEU A 547 11.28 -8.32 16.23
N ASP A 548 11.13 -9.65 16.30
CA ASP A 548 10.02 -10.31 17.00
C ASP A 548 10.56 -11.14 18.18
N LEU A 549 10.94 -10.42 19.24
CA LEU A 549 11.54 -11.01 20.44
C LEU A 549 10.56 -11.07 21.62
N ARG A 550 9.30 -10.70 21.41
CA ARG A 550 8.25 -10.64 22.45
C ARG A 550 8.65 -9.74 23.63
N LEU A 551 9.32 -8.63 23.36
CA LEU A 551 9.76 -7.68 24.40
C LEU A 551 8.56 -6.92 24.98
N ARG A 552 8.74 -6.43 26.21
CA ARG A 552 7.77 -5.60 26.96
C ARG A 552 8.44 -4.67 27.97
N ALA A 553 9.72 -4.36 27.73
CA ALA A 553 10.51 -3.52 28.65
C ALA A 553 10.06 -2.05 28.62
N GLY A 554 9.65 -1.56 27.45
CA GLY A 554 9.48 -0.12 27.22
C GLY A 554 10.84 0.57 27.11
N GLU A 555 10.90 1.85 27.49
CA GLU A 555 12.13 2.66 27.56
C GLU A 555 12.89 2.80 26.21
N GLY A 556 12.33 2.34 25.09
CA GLY A 556 13.01 2.34 23.79
C GLY A 556 13.98 1.18 23.57
N VAL A 557 13.94 0.14 24.41
CA VAL A 557 14.90 -0.99 24.34
C VAL A 557 14.88 -1.69 22.98
N GLY A 558 13.69 -2.00 22.45
CA GLY A 558 13.55 -2.65 21.14
C GLY A 558 14.00 -1.73 19.99
N ALA A 559 13.70 -0.43 20.08
CA ALA A 559 14.21 0.56 19.13
C ALA A 559 15.74 0.64 19.14
N CYS A 560 16.39 0.66 20.31
CA CYS A 560 17.84 0.70 20.41
C CYS A 560 18.52 -0.59 19.90
N LEU A 561 17.93 -1.76 20.15
CA LEU A 561 18.44 -3.03 19.60
C LEU A 561 18.35 -3.04 18.07
N ALA A 562 17.22 -2.60 17.52
CA ALA A 562 17.03 -2.48 16.07
C ALA A 562 17.98 -1.44 15.46
N ALA A 563 18.20 -0.31 16.13
CA ALA A 563 19.18 0.69 15.72
C ALA A 563 20.60 0.10 15.67
N SER A 564 20.99 -0.76 16.63
CA SER A 564 22.28 -1.45 16.57
C SER A 564 22.41 -2.30 15.29
N MET A 565 21.36 -3.06 14.92
CA MET A 565 21.35 -3.84 13.68
C MET A 565 21.42 -2.96 12.43
N LEU A 566 20.71 -1.82 12.42
CA LEU A 566 20.75 -0.86 11.32
C LEU A 566 22.15 -0.26 11.15
N LEU A 567 22.77 0.19 12.24
CA LEU A 567 24.12 0.77 12.23
C LEU A 567 25.16 -0.26 11.76
N GLN A 568 25.05 -1.52 12.24
CA GLN A 568 25.89 -2.61 11.77
C GLN A 568 25.66 -2.91 10.29
N GLY A 569 24.41 -2.97 9.84
CA GLY A 569 24.07 -3.19 8.43
C GLY A 569 24.63 -2.10 7.50
N LEU A 570 24.50 -0.84 7.88
CA LEU A 570 25.11 0.29 7.16
C LEU A 570 26.64 0.16 7.11
N ALA A 571 27.27 -0.20 8.22
CA ALA A 571 28.72 -0.43 8.27
C ALA A 571 29.15 -1.59 7.35
N VAL A 572 28.42 -2.70 7.37
CA VAL A 572 28.66 -3.86 6.50
C VAL A 572 28.55 -3.46 5.03
N ARG A 573 27.51 -2.72 4.63
CA ARG A 573 27.34 -2.25 3.24
C ARG A 573 28.46 -1.32 2.76
N ARG A 574 29.11 -0.58 3.66
CA ARG A 574 30.27 0.27 3.32
C ARG A 574 31.55 -0.53 3.05
N ILE A 575 31.74 -1.67 3.73
CA ILE A 575 32.97 -2.47 3.62
C ILE A 575 32.85 -3.67 2.67
N ALA A 576 31.63 -4.13 2.41
CA ALA A 576 31.36 -5.25 1.53
C ALA A 576 31.91 -4.98 0.12
N ALA A 577 32.43 -6.03 -0.51
CA ALA A 577 32.93 -5.94 -1.88
C ALA A 577 31.79 -5.56 -2.83
N ARG A 578 32.12 -4.79 -3.86
CA ARG A 578 31.19 -4.42 -4.93
C ARG A 578 31.47 -5.20 -6.20
N THR A 579 30.45 -5.33 -7.01
CA THR A 579 30.50 -6.03 -8.29
C THR A 579 31.12 -5.07 -9.31
N ARG A 580 32.12 -5.54 -10.06
CA ARG A 580 32.94 -4.69 -10.93
C ARG A 580 32.26 -4.37 -12.25
#